data_AF-A0A924QP96-F1
#
_entry.id   AF-A0A924QP96-F1
#
_cell.length_a   1.000
_cell.length_b   1.000
_cell.length_c   1.000
_cell.angle_alpha   90.00
_cell.angle_beta   90.00
_cell.angle_gamma   90.00
#
_symmetry.space_group_name_H-M   'P 1'
#
loop_
_entity.id
_entity.type
_entity.pdbx_description
1 polymer ?
#
loop_
_entity_poly.entity_id
_entity_poly.type
_entity_poly.pdbx_seq_one_letter_code
_entity_poly.pdbx_strand_id
1 'polypeptide(L)'
;MNTTNYQIKLEHFEGPFDLLLFFIERDELDIYNIPITKIIKDFLDFIHSQEKLNIELSSEFILFVSTLMRIKAKLLLPRKEIDPSGNEIDPRQELIDKILEYKRFKEASVEMADMEAIRMMMVKRGNLQNELATIGEESGEGTEIQAITMFKLMKAF
;
A
#
# COMPACT_ATOMS: atom_id res chain seq x y z
N MET A 1 1.30 -40.25 -8.94
CA MET A 1 2.01 -39.12 -8.32
C MET A 1 1.48 -37.85 -8.98
N ASN A 2 0.44 -37.25 -8.42
CA ASN A 2 -0.20 -36.08 -9.02
C ASN A 2 0.48 -34.82 -8.48
N THR A 3 1.43 -34.30 -9.23
CA THR A 3 1.92 -32.92 -9.07
C THR A 3 0.84 -32.00 -9.64
N THR A 4 -0.13 -31.61 -8.81
CA THR A 4 -1.00 -30.47 -9.13
C THR A 4 -0.15 -29.21 -9.03
N ASN A 5 0.47 -28.88 -10.15
CA ASN A 5 1.14 -27.62 -10.42
C ASN A 5 0.07 -26.53 -10.36
N TYR A 6 -0.11 -25.90 -9.20
CA TYR A 6 -0.93 -24.71 -9.08
C TYR A 6 -0.24 -23.62 -9.90
N GLN A 7 -0.76 -23.40 -11.10
CA GLN A 7 -0.40 -22.27 -11.93
C GLN A 7 -1.00 -21.03 -11.28
N ILE A 8 -0.27 -20.47 -10.31
CA ILE A 8 -0.56 -19.17 -9.72
C ILE A 8 -0.37 -18.18 -10.87
N LYS A 9 -1.48 -17.64 -11.40
CA LYS A 9 -1.43 -16.40 -12.18
C LYS A 9 -0.78 -15.39 -11.25
N LEU A 10 0.39 -14.87 -11.62
CA LEU A 10 0.96 -13.76 -10.87
C LEU A 10 -0.03 -12.60 -10.94
N GLU A 11 -0.59 -12.27 -9.79
CA GLU A 11 -1.19 -10.98 -9.55
C GLU A 11 -0.09 -9.93 -9.75
N HIS A 12 -0.41 -8.82 -10.42
CA HIS A 12 0.46 -7.65 -10.41
C HIS A 12 0.41 -7.10 -8.97
N PHE A 13 1.37 -7.50 -8.13
CA PHE A 13 1.51 -6.93 -6.80
C PHE A 13 1.94 -5.47 -6.92
N GLU A 14 1.35 -4.59 -6.10
CA GLU A 14 1.68 -3.16 -6.08
C GLU A 14 2.92 -2.84 -5.23
N GLY A 15 3.81 -3.83 -5.04
CA GLY A 15 5.08 -3.67 -4.33
C GLY A 15 5.40 -4.82 -3.36
N PRO A 16 6.51 -4.70 -2.60
CA PRO A 16 6.96 -5.75 -1.69
C PRO A 16 6.04 -5.95 -0.49
N PHE A 17 5.42 -4.89 0.06
CA PHE A 17 4.50 -5.05 1.19
C PHE A 17 3.23 -5.82 0.82
N ASP A 18 2.77 -5.65 -0.42
CA ASP A 18 1.60 -6.37 -0.93
C ASP A 18 1.87 -7.87 -1.05
N LEU A 19 3.02 -8.22 -1.63
CA LEU A 19 3.48 -9.61 -1.71
C LEU A 19 3.69 -10.22 -0.32
N LEU A 20 4.21 -9.44 0.63
CA LEU A 20 4.37 -9.89 2.00
C LEU A 20 3.02 -10.18 2.66
N LEU A 21 2.04 -9.30 2.50
CA LEU A 21 0.70 -9.48 3.02
C LEU A 21 0.05 -10.74 2.42
N PHE A 22 0.23 -10.97 1.12
CA PHE A 22 -0.20 -12.20 0.45
C PHE A 22 0.42 -13.45 1.08
N PHE A 23 1.72 -13.47 1.39
CA PHE A 23 2.33 -14.63 2.06
C PHE A 23 1.79 -14.85 3.46
N ILE A 24 1.53 -13.77 4.22
CA ILE A 24 0.95 -13.83 5.56
C ILE A 24 -0.46 -14.43 5.49
N GLU A 25 -1.28 -13.99 4.55
CA GLU A 25 -2.66 -14.47 4.36
C GLU A 25 -2.69 -15.92 3.85
N ARG A 26 -1.89 -16.26 2.83
CA ARG A 26 -1.81 -17.61 2.25
C ARG A 26 -1.44 -18.68 3.27
N ASP A 27 -0.51 -18.34 4.18
CA ASP A 27 0.05 -19.26 5.15
C ASP A 27 -0.56 -19.13 6.56
N GLU A 28 -1.61 -18.31 6.72
CA GLU A 28 -2.30 -18.03 7.98
C GLU A 28 -1.33 -17.64 9.12
N LEU A 29 -0.36 -16.78 8.80
CA LEU A 29 0.67 -16.36 9.75
C LEU A 29 0.16 -15.22 10.65
N ASP A 30 0.59 -15.24 11.91
CA ASP A 30 0.40 -14.10 12.81
C ASP A 30 1.36 -12.97 12.44
N ILE A 31 0.82 -11.77 12.20
CA ILE A 31 1.59 -10.55 11.86
C ILE A 31 2.56 -10.20 12.99
N TYR A 32 2.20 -10.47 14.25
CA TYR A 32 3.09 -10.18 15.39
C TYR A 32 4.20 -11.21 15.55
N ASN A 33 4.05 -12.40 14.98
CA ASN A 33 5.02 -13.48 15.09
C ASN A 33 5.40 -14.08 13.72
N ILE A 34 5.92 -13.22 12.86
CA ILE A 34 6.30 -13.61 11.51
C ILE A 34 7.59 -14.47 11.50
N PRO A 35 7.57 -15.66 10.89
CA PRO A 35 8.77 -16.47 10.66
C PRO A 35 9.62 -15.89 9.50
N ILE A 36 10.51 -14.94 9.82
CA ILE A 36 11.37 -14.22 8.86
C ILE A 36 12.11 -15.15 7.89
N THR A 37 12.57 -16.32 8.35
CA THR A 37 13.27 -17.29 7.48
C THR A 37 12.39 -17.85 6.37
N LYS A 38 11.12 -18.13 6.67
CA LYS A 38 10.17 -18.66 5.67
C LYS A 38 9.87 -17.58 4.63
N ILE A 39 9.59 -16.36 5.10
CA ILE A 39 9.27 -15.22 4.24
C ILE A 39 10.42 -14.86 3.30
N ILE A 40 11.66 -14.82 3.79
CA ILE A 40 12.82 -14.55 2.91
C ILE A 40 12.90 -15.59 1.79
N LYS A 41 12.67 -16.86 2.11
CA LYS A 41 12.72 -17.93 1.10
C LYS A 41 11.61 -17.74 0.06
N ASP A 42 10.39 -17.50 0.50
CA ASP A 42 9.24 -17.30 -0.39
C ASP A 42 9.41 -16.06 -1.28
N PHE A 43 9.99 -14.97 -0.74
CA PHE A 43 10.36 -13.78 -1.52
C PHE A 43 11.41 -14.09 -2.59
N LEU A 44 12.48 -14.80 -2.23
CA LEU A 44 13.53 -15.17 -3.18
C LEU A 44 12.99 -16.10 -4.26
N ASP A 45 12.17 -17.08 -3.88
CA ASP A 45 11.52 -18.00 -4.82
C ASP A 45 10.62 -17.23 -5.80
N PHE A 46 9.88 -16.22 -5.32
CA PHE A 46 9.09 -15.32 -6.15
C PHE A 46 9.97 -14.52 -7.13
N ILE A 47 11.01 -13.84 -6.63
CA ILE A 47 11.92 -13.03 -7.47
C ILE A 47 12.59 -13.91 -8.54
N HIS A 48 13.14 -15.07 -8.17
CA HIS A 48 13.78 -15.97 -9.12
C HIS A 48 12.82 -16.58 -10.14
N SER A 49 11.54 -16.76 -9.78
CA SER A 49 10.51 -17.17 -10.75
C SER A 49 10.24 -16.08 -11.79
N GLN A 50 10.40 -14.80 -11.41
CA GLN A 50 10.19 -13.61 -12.25
C GLN A 50 11.43 -13.15 -13.03
N GLU A 51 12.64 -13.40 -12.54
CA GLU A 51 13.91 -13.03 -13.20
C GLU A 51 14.08 -13.68 -14.59
N LYS A 52 13.38 -14.79 -14.87
CA LYS A 52 13.31 -15.34 -16.23
C LYS A 52 12.55 -14.45 -17.23
N LEU A 53 11.77 -13.49 -16.74
CA LEU A 53 10.84 -12.67 -17.52
C LEU A 53 11.13 -11.15 -17.51
N ASN A 54 11.67 -10.57 -16.42
CA ASN A 54 11.96 -9.12 -16.37
C ASN A 54 12.94 -8.73 -15.24
N ILE A 55 14.07 -8.09 -15.59
CA ILE A 55 15.13 -7.63 -14.67
C ILE A 55 14.83 -6.25 -14.05
N GLU A 56 14.00 -5.41 -14.69
CA GLU A 56 13.76 -4.02 -14.26
C GLU A 56 12.81 -3.86 -13.06
N LEU A 57 11.97 -4.85 -12.75
CA LEU A 57 10.99 -4.79 -11.64
C LEU A 57 11.64 -5.01 -10.25
N SER A 58 12.95 -5.25 -10.17
CA SER A 58 13.55 -5.93 -9.01
C SER A 58 14.15 -5.02 -7.94
N SER A 59 14.29 -3.71 -8.13
CA SER A 59 15.07 -2.85 -7.21
C SER A 59 14.45 -2.73 -5.81
N GLU A 60 13.15 -2.46 -5.74
CA GLU A 60 12.41 -2.37 -4.48
C GLU A 60 12.32 -3.72 -3.76
N PHE A 61 12.11 -4.80 -4.51
CA PHE A 61 12.08 -6.16 -3.97
C PHE A 61 13.45 -6.59 -3.42
N ILE A 62 14.55 -6.28 -4.11
CA ILE A 62 15.91 -6.55 -3.63
C ILE A 62 16.20 -5.76 -2.36
N LEU A 63 15.85 -4.47 -2.32
CA LEU A 63 15.99 -3.65 -1.12
C LEU A 63 15.22 -4.28 0.05
N PHE A 64 13.99 -4.74 -0.21
CA PHE A 64 13.17 -5.35 0.82
C PHE A 64 13.75 -6.67 1.34
N VAL A 65 14.19 -7.56 0.45
CA VAL A 65 14.85 -8.82 0.83
C VAL A 65 16.12 -8.55 1.62
N SER A 66 16.94 -7.56 1.22
CA SER A 66 18.12 -7.17 1.98
C SER A 66 17.78 -6.70 3.40
N THR A 67 16.64 -6.01 3.55
CA THR A 67 16.12 -5.56 4.85
C THR A 67 15.70 -6.74 5.72
N LEU A 68 14.98 -7.71 5.16
CA LEU A 68 14.62 -8.94 5.88
C LEU A 68 15.86 -9.75 6.30
N MET A 69 16.87 -9.87 5.43
CA MET A 69 18.14 -10.52 5.75
C MET A 69 18.87 -9.80 6.90
N ARG A 70 18.87 -8.46 6.90
CA ARG A 70 19.41 -7.66 8.01
C ARG A 70 18.69 -7.93 9.32
N ILE A 71 17.35 -7.99 9.32
CA ILE A 71 16.55 -8.32 10.49
C ILE A 71 16.88 -9.72 11.00
N LYS A 72 16.98 -10.71 10.10
CA LYS A 72 17.38 -12.08 10.44
C LYS A 72 18.77 -12.13 11.06
N ALA A 73 19.73 -11.40 10.50
CA ALA A 73 21.08 -11.32 11.06
C ALA A 73 21.08 -10.75 12.49
N LYS A 74 20.34 -9.65 12.73
CA LYS A 74 20.18 -9.07 14.07
C LYS A 74 19.55 -10.05 15.07
N LEU A 75 18.55 -10.81 14.64
CA LEU A 75 17.85 -11.78 15.49
C LEU A 75 18.73 -12.97 15.92
N LEU A 76 19.72 -13.33 15.11
CA LEU A 76 20.67 -14.41 15.42
C LEU A 76 21.85 -13.95 16.27
N LEU A 77 22.05 -12.64 16.44
CA LEU A 77 23.16 -12.11 17.24
C LEU A 77 22.86 -12.23 18.74
N PRO A 78 23.86 -12.61 19.56
CA PRO A 78 23.69 -12.77 21.01
C PRO A 78 23.56 -11.43 21.75
N ARG A 79 23.85 -10.30 21.09
CA ARG A 79 23.74 -8.95 21.66
C ARG A 79 22.48 -8.29 21.13
N LYS A 80 21.45 -8.25 21.97
CA LYS A 80 20.21 -7.56 21.68
C LYS A 80 20.41 -6.05 21.89
N GLU A 81 19.90 -5.26 20.95
CA GLU A 81 19.90 -3.80 21.08
C GLU A 81 18.92 -3.41 22.20
N ILE A 82 19.38 -2.54 23.10
CA ILE A 82 18.64 -2.13 24.30
C ILE A 82 18.31 -0.65 24.15
N ASP A 83 17.05 -0.28 24.39
CA ASP A 83 16.61 1.10 24.39
C ASP A 83 17.19 1.87 25.59
N PRO A 84 17.15 3.23 25.57
CA PRO A 84 17.58 4.07 26.69
C PRO A 84 16.88 3.72 28.03
N SER A 85 15.70 3.10 27.95
CA SER A 85 14.91 2.63 29.09
C SER A 85 15.23 1.20 29.55
N GLY A 86 16.23 0.53 28.95
CA GLY A 86 16.61 -0.83 29.33
C GLY A 86 15.75 -1.95 28.71
N ASN A 87 14.83 -1.61 27.80
CA ASN A 87 13.97 -2.58 27.13
C ASN A 87 14.66 -3.21 25.92
N GLU A 88 14.42 -4.49 25.70
CA GLU A 88 14.88 -5.19 24.52
C GLU A 88 14.10 -4.74 23.28
N ILE A 89 14.81 -4.27 22.26
CA ILE A 89 14.19 -3.85 21.00
C ILE A 89 14.03 -5.09 20.11
N ASP A 90 12.80 -5.50 19.81
CA ASP A 90 12.57 -6.51 18.78
C ASP A 90 12.94 -5.90 17.41
N PRO A 91 13.95 -6.44 16.69
CA PRO A 91 14.36 -5.91 15.39
C PRO A 91 13.26 -6.03 14.32
N ARG A 92 12.17 -6.75 14.59
CA ARG A 92 11.01 -6.89 13.70
C ARG A 92 9.97 -5.79 13.88
N GLN A 93 10.02 -5.01 14.96
CA GLN A 93 8.96 -4.06 15.30
C GLN A 93 8.68 -3.05 14.17
N GLU A 94 9.74 -2.44 13.62
CA GLU A 94 9.61 -1.48 12.52
C GLU A 94 8.94 -2.09 11.28
N LEU A 95 9.22 -3.38 11.01
CA LEU A 95 8.62 -4.09 9.89
C LEU A 95 7.13 -4.35 10.14
N ILE A 96 6.78 -4.78 11.35
CA ILE A 96 5.39 -5.05 11.76
C ILE A 96 4.56 -3.78 11.62
N ASP A 97 5.05 -2.66 12.11
CA ASP A 97 4.35 -1.37 12.05
C ASP A 97 4.06 -0.96 10.59
N LYS A 98 5.04 -1.13 9.70
CA LYS A 98 4.88 -0.85 8.26
C LYS A 98 3.88 -1.80 7.58
N ILE A 99 3.84 -3.07 7.95
CA ILE A 99 2.86 -4.03 7.41
C ILE A 99 1.45 -3.61 7.84
N LEU A 100 1.25 -3.28 9.11
CA LEU A 100 -0.04 -2.85 9.64
C LEU A 100 -0.50 -1.54 8.99
N GLU A 101 0.42 -0.58 8.80
CA GLU A 101 0.13 0.67 8.11
C GLU A 101 -0.30 0.42 6.66
N TYR A 102 0.46 -0.38 5.91
CA TYR A 102 0.13 -0.74 4.54
C TYR A 102 -1.24 -1.45 4.46
N LYS A 103 -1.49 -2.43 5.33
CA LYS A 103 -2.78 -3.14 5.41
C LYS A 103 -3.94 -2.17 5.61
N ARG A 104 -3.82 -1.22 6.54
CA ARG A 104 -4.85 -0.21 6.81
C ARG A 104 -5.16 0.64 5.56
N PHE A 105 -4.13 1.07 4.84
CA PHE A 105 -4.34 1.83 3.61
C PHE A 105 -4.90 0.98 2.48
N LYS A 106 -4.50 -0.28 2.36
CA LYS A 106 -5.07 -1.22 1.39
C LYS A 106 -6.56 -1.42 1.62
N GLU A 107 -6.98 -1.63 2.87
CA GLU A 107 -8.39 -1.75 3.25
C GLU A 107 -9.16 -0.46 2.97
N ALA A 108 -8.62 0.70 3.35
CA ALA A 108 -9.23 2.00 3.07
C ALA A 108 -9.39 2.28 1.56
N SER A 109 -8.42 1.87 0.74
CA SER A 109 -8.50 1.99 -0.72
C SER A 109 -9.64 1.15 -1.31
N VAL A 110 -9.88 -0.05 -0.77
CA VAL A 110 -11.02 -0.88 -1.19
C VAL A 110 -12.35 -0.21 -0.84
N GLU A 111 -12.48 0.32 0.39
CA GLU A 111 -13.68 1.07 0.78
C GLU A 111 -13.90 2.31 -0.09
N MET A 112 -12.83 3.04 -0.43
CA MET A 112 -12.92 4.19 -1.31
C MET A 112 -13.34 3.83 -2.73
N ALA A 113 -12.89 2.68 -3.26
CA ALA A 113 -13.30 2.19 -4.57
C ALA A 113 -14.81 1.88 -4.60
N ASP A 114 -15.36 1.31 -3.53
CA ASP A 114 -16.80 1.08 -3.42
C ASP A 114 -17.59 2.40 -3.38
N MET A 115 -17.10 3.40 -2.64
CA MET A 115 -17.70 4.74 -2.61
C MET A 115 -17.62 5.44 -3.98
N GLU A 116 -16.52 5.27 -4.70
CA GLU A 116 -16.36 5.77 -6.06
C GLU A 116 -17.38 5.12 -7.00
N ALA A 117 -17.53 3.79 -6.97
CA ALA A 117 -18.50 3.08 -7.78
C ALA A 117 -19.94 3.55 -7.52
N ILE A 118 -20.30 3.73 -6.25
CA ILE A 118 -21.61 4.30 -5.86
C ILE A 118 -21.78 5.71 -6.43
N ARG A 119 -20.73 6.54 -6.33
CA ARG A 119 -20.77 7.92 -6.83
C ARG A 119 -20.85 7.99 -8.36
N MET A 120 -20.22 7.07 -9.08
CA MET A 120 -20.32 6.99 -10.55
C MET A 120 -21.75 6.69 -11.02
N MET A 121 -22.54 5.98 -10.22
CA MET A 121 -23.97 5.75 -10.52
C MET A 121 -24.85 6.97 -10.25
N MET A 122 -24.34 8.01 -9.57
CA MET A 122 -25.10 9.23 -9.28
C MET A 122 -24.92 10.28 -10.39
N VAL A 123 -26.02 10.71 -10.99
CA VAL A 123 -26.03 11.84 -11.93
C VAL A 123 -26.21 13.13 -11.15
N LYS A 124 -25.28 14.07 -11.32
CA LYS A 124 -25.45 15.42 -10.75
C LYS A 124 -26.61 16.12 -11.47
N ARG A 125 -27.47 16.79 -10.71
CA ARG A 125 -28.44 17.73 -11.29
C ARG A 125 -27.65 18.81 -12.04
N GLY A 126 -27.86 18.91 -13.34
CA GLY A 126 -27.29 19.98 -14.15
C GLY A 126 -27.74 21.36 -13.67
N ASN A 127 -27.06 22.41 -14.11
CA ASN A 127 -27.41 23.82 -13.84
C ASN A 127 -27.29 24.33 -12.39
N LEU A 128 -26.84 23.53 -11.41
CA LEU A 128 -26.71 23.98 -10.01
C LEU A 128 -25.80 25.23 -9.87
N GLN A 129 -24.70 25.29 -10.61
CA GLN A 129 -23.80 26.44 -10.60
C GLN A 129 -24.42 27.70 -11.20
N ASN A 130 -25.20 27.55 -12.28
CA ASN A 130 -25.94 28.67 -12.87
C ASN A 130 -27.02 29.15 -11.90
N GLU A 131 -27.78 28.26 -11.28
CA GLU A 131 -28.78 28.61 -10.27
C GLU A 131 -28.15 29.34 -9.06
N LEU A 132 -27.02 28.86 -8.54
CA LEU A 132 -26.30 29.50 -7.44
C LEU A 132 -25.70 30.85 -7.84
N ALA A 133 -25.23 31.00 -9.09
CA ALA A 133 -24.74 32.26 -9.62
C ALA A 133 -25.88 33.26 -9.78
N THR A 134 -27.03 32.85 -10.32
CA THR A 134 -28.22 33.72 -10.43
C THR A 134 -28.74 34.15 -9.05
N ILE A 135 -28.79 33.24 -8.08
CA ILE A 135 -29.17 33.56 -6.69
C ILE A 135 -28.14 34.49 -6.02
N GLY A 136 -26.85 34.29 -6.30
CA GLY A 136 -25.75 35.12 -5.80
C GLY A 136 -25.73 36.53 -6.43
N GLU A 137 -26.04 36.66 -7.71
CA GLU A 137 -26.20 37.94 -8.42
C GLU A 137 -27.42 38.72 -7.94
N GLU A 138 -28.53 38.05 -7.63
CA GLU A 138 -29.72 38.67 -7.03
C GLU A 138 -29.47 39.18 -5.59
N SER A 139 -28.45 38.66 -4.91
CA SER A 139 -28.20 38.91 -3.48
C SER A 139 -26.91 39.70 -3.16
N GLY A 140 -26.05 39.97 -4.14
CA GLY A 140 -24.69 40.49 -3.91
C GLY A 140 -24.39 41.82 -4.61
N GLU A 141 -24.29 42.90 -3.85
CA GLU A 141 -23.56 44.10 -4.30
C GLU A 141 -22.04 43.82 -4.24
N GLY A 142 -21.36 43.94 -5.37
CA GLY A 142 -19.90 44.03 -5.43
C GLY A 142 -19.18 42.78 -5.94
N THR A 143 -18.68 42.87 -7.16
CA THR A 143 -17.87 41.86 -7.85
C THR A 143 -16.57 41.56 -7.09
N GLU A 144 -16.41 40.35 -6.54
CA GLU A 144 -15.12 39.85 -6.08
C GLU A 144 -14.39 39.11 -7.22
N ILE A 145 -13.16 39.53 -7.52
CA ILE A 145 -12.26 38.85 -8.45
C ILE A 145 -11.87 37.50 -7.86
N GLN A 146 -12.39 36.40 -8.41
CA GLN A 146 -12.00 35.07 -7.95
C GLN A 146 -10.54 34.79 -8.29
N ALA A 147 -9.71 34.59 -7.27
CA ALA A 147 -8.36 34.07 -7.45
C ALA A 147 -8.42 32.68 -8.13
N ILE A 148 -7.90 32.61 -9.36
CA ILE A 148 -7.75 31.37 -10.12
C ILE A 148 -6.49 30.67 -9.62
N THR A 149 -6.62 29.45 -9.12
CA THR A 149 -5.50 28.61 -8.68
C THR A 149 -5.29 27.47 -9.66
N MET A 150 -4.06 26.93 -9.73
CA MET A 150 -3.73 25.78 -10.57
C MET A 150 -4.68 24.58 -10.33
N PHE A 151 -5.09 24.37 -9.08
CA PHE A 151 -6.09 23.35 -8.71
C PHE A 151 -7.47 23.59 -9.35
N LYS A 152 -7.95 24.84 -9.40
CA LYS A 152 -9.22 25.18 -10.08
C LYS A 152 -9.13 24.95 -11.58
N LEU A 153 -7.97 25.25 -12.17
CA LEU A 153 -7.69 25.04 -13.59
C LEU A 153 -7.68 23.53 -13.90
N MET A 154 -6.99 22.71 -13.11
CA MET A 154 -6.94 21.26 -13.27
C MET A 154 -8.29 20.55 -13.07
N LYS A 155 -9.24 21.16 -12.34
CA LYS A 155 -10.59 20.61 -12.15
C LYS A 155 -11.52 20.88 -13.35
N ALA A 156 -11.21 21.89 -14.15
CA ALA A 156 -12.04 22.33 -15.27
C ALA A 156 -11.70 21.63 -16.59
N PHE A 157 -10.46 21.15 -16.73
CA PHE A 157 -9.98 20.34 -17.85
C PHE A 157 -9.98 18.85 -17.48
#